data_AF-A0A842PER5-F1
#
_entry.id   AF-A0A842PER5-F1
#
_cell.length_a   1.000
_cell.length_b   1.000
_cell.length_c   1.000
_cell.angle_alpha   90.00
_cell.angle_beta   90.00
_cell.angle_gamma   90.00
#
_symmetry.space_group_name_H-M   'P 1'
#
loop_
_entity.id
_entity.type
_entity.pdbx_description
1 polymer ?
#
loop_
_entity_poly.entity_id
_entity_poly.type
_entity_poly.pdbx_seq_one_letter_code
_entity_poly.pdbx_strand_id
1 'polypeptide(L)'
;MEGEVSEEGEEKEKSMRLVMKFGGAAVADGGKIKVVADLIKKFKEEEEEEEQGKERNEMVVVTSAIFKVTDILHESAARVAKEGNVEKAKEFVKELKKKHEVAASEAIGDEHVLNVVKKEIRERVGEMEKALIGISLLGELTARSLDYIVSFGERLAAPILAGTLQSIGMDAVHLTGGDAGIITNEDYGNAQLMRGAEETIRARIMPLLDNNKIPVVSGYTGETKKGIITTLGRGGSYYNATLIWGGRGGGGGLVWGKSEGGKRGDPQKGKDGRKKPYISHL
;
A
#
# COMPACT_ATOMS: atom_id res chain seq x y z
N MET A 1 34.60 35.99 -31.98
CA MET A 1 34.93 35.72 -30.57
C MET A 1 34.08 36.66 -29.75
N GLU A 2 33.16 36.27 -28.90
CA GLU A 2 32.68 35.01 -28.31
C GLU A 2 31.21 35.35 -27.93
N GLY A 3 30.20 34.53 -28.23
CA GLY A 3 29.91 33.29 -27.54
C GLY A 3 28.51 33.43 -26.93
N GLU A 4 27.50 32.95 -27.65
CA GLU A 4 26.18 32.65 -27.09
C GLU A 4 26.33 31.60 -25.98
N VAL A 5 25.69 31.81 -24.84
CA VAL A 5 25.37 30.72 -23.92
C VAL A 5 23.88 30.77 -23.67
N SER A 6 23.20 29.82 -24.31
CA SER A 6 21.82 29.42 -24.08
C SER A 6 21.67 28.90 -22.64
N GLU A 7 20.83 29.54 -21.84
CA GLU A 7 20.20 28.90 -20.69
C GLU A 7 18.91 28.20 -21.15
N GLU A 8 19.08 27.12 -21.91
CA GLU A 8 18.03 26.11 -22.07
C GLU A 8 18.07 25.20 -20.84
N GLY A 9 17.43 25.66 -19.77
CA GLY A 9 16.95 24.76 -18.73
C GLY A 9 15.71 24.06 -19.28
N GLU A 10 15.89 22.91 -19.93
CA GLU A 10 14.78 22.00 -20.26
C GLU A 10 14.01 21.68 -18.97
N GLU A 11 12.86 22.33 -18.77
CA GLU A 11 11.81 21.79 -17.89
C GLU A 11 11.47 20.41 -18.45
N LYS A 12 12.02 19.34 -17.85
CA LYS A 12 11.56 17.98 -18.13
C LYS A 12 10.04 17.97 -18.05
N GLU A 13 9.38 17.78 -19.19
CA GLU A 13 7.94 17.61 -19.26
C GLU A 13 7.54 16.51 -18.26
N LYS A 14 6.50 16.82 -17.51
CA LYS A 14 6.27 16.26 -16.17
C LYS A 14 5.54 14.94 -16.32
N SER A 15 6.27 13.82 -16.27
CA SER A 15 5.75 12.44 -16.25
C SER A 15 4.39 12.36 -15.53
N MET A 16 3.39 11.75 -16.19
CA MET A 16 2.13 11.48 -15.50
C MET A 16 2.44 10.51 -14.37
N ARG A 17 2.07 10.89 -13.13
CA ARG A 17 2.18 9.96 -11.99
C ARG A 17 0.81 9.59 -11.49
N LEU A 18 0.57 8.30 -11.37
CA LEU A 18 -0.71 7.74 -10.97
C LEU A 18 -0.57 7.15 -9.58
N VAL A 19 -1.53 7.44 -8.70
CA VAL A 19 -1.70 6.70 -7.46
C VAL A 19 -2.94 5.83 -7.61
N MET A 20 -2.79 4.51 -7.50
CA MET A 20 -3.90 3.55 -7.55
C MET A 20 -4.16 2.97 -6.17
N LYS A 21 -5.36 3.16 -5.62
CA LYS A 21 -5.74 2.63 -4.31
C LYS A 21 -6.73 1.47 -4.43
N PHE A 22 -6.40 0.35 -3.78
CA PHE A 22 -7.25 -0.85 -3.71
C PHE A 22 -7.75 -1.08 -2.29
N GLY A 23 -9.07 -1.14 -2.11
CA GLY A 23 -9.70 -1.47 -0.82
C GLY A 23 -9.73 -2.98 -0.55
N GLY A 24 -10.00 -3.37 0.70
CA GLY A 24 -9.96 -4.77 1.10
C GLY A 24 -10.88 -5.70 0.29
N ALA A 25 -12.01 -5.19 -0.21
CA ALA A 25 -12.91 -5.95 -1.10
C ALA A 25 -12.32 -6.21 -2.50
N ALA A 26 -11.44 -5.33 -2.97
CA ALA A 26 -10.71 -5.47 -4.23
C ALA A 26 -9.50 -6.43 -4.10
N VAL A 27 -9.01 -6.66 -2.88
CA VAL A 27 -7.92 -7.62 -2.56
C VAL A 27 -8.40 -8.71 -1.60
N ALA A 28 -9.64 -9.19 -1.80
CA ALA A 28 -10.33 -10.05 -0.83
C ALA A 28 -9.74 -11.47 -0.72
N ASP A 29 -9.09 -11.95 -1.78
CA ASP A 29 -8.49 -13.28 -1.94
C ASP A 29 -7.41 -13.22 -3.04
N GLY A 30 -6.70 -14.33 -3.28
CA GLY A 30 -5.62 -14.34 -4.26
C GLY A 30 -6.10 -14.16 -5.70
N GLY A 31 -7.28 -14.67 -6.04
CA GLY A 31 -7.92 -14.45 -7.34
C GLY A 31 -8.17 -12.96 -7.61
N LYS A 32 -8.71 -12.23 -6.62
CA LYS A 32 -8.90 -10.78 -6.73
C LYS A 32 -7.60 -9.99 -6.76
N ILE A 33 -6.59 -10.41 -5.99
CA ILE A 33 -5.25 -9.79 -6.06
C ILE A 33 -4.65 -9.93 -7.45
N LYS A 34 -4.82 -11.09 -8.11
CA LYS A 34 -4.40 -11.30 -9.49
C LYS A 34 -5.13 -10.36 -10.47
N VAL A 35 -6.45 -10.22 -10.33
CA VAL A 35 -7.24 -9.26 -11.14
C VAL A 35 -6.72 -7.83 -10.97
N VAL A 36 -6.37 -7.44 -9.74
CA VAL A 36 -5.76 -6.11 -9.46
C VAL A 36 -4.41 -5.97 -10.15
N ALA A 37 -3.55 -6.99 -10.11
CA ALA A 37 -2.25 -6.96 -10.77
C ALA A 37 -2.37 -6.90 -12.29
N ASP A 38 -3.28 -7.66 -12.89
CA ASP A 38 -3.57 -7.62 -14.32
C ASP A 38 -4.10 -6.24 -14.76
N LEU A 39 -4.94 -5.61 -13.93
CA LEU A 39 -5.42 -4.24 -14.16
C LEU A 39 -4.26 -3.24 -14.15
N ILE A 40 -3.38 -3.32 -13.16
CA ILE A 40 -2.20 -2.45 -13.04
C ILE A 40 -1.30 -2.61 -14.28
N LYS A 41 -1.03 -3.86 -14.68
CA LYS A 41 -0.20 -4.17 -15.86
C LYS A 41 -0.80 -3.58 -17.13
N LYS A 42 -2.08 -3.86 -17.38
CA LYS A 42 -2.80 -3.34 -18.54
C LYS A 42 -2.80 -1.81 -18.59
N PHE A 43 -3.00 -1.14 -17.45
CA PHE A 43 -2.93 0.32 -17.39
C PHE A 43 -1.53 0.84 -17.74
N LYS A 44 -0.48 0.20 -17.23
CA LYS A 44 0.89 0.61 -17.55
C LYS A 44 1.22 0.43 -19.05
N GLU A 45 0.79 -0.69 -19.65
CA GLU A 45 1.00 -0.98 -21.07
C GLU A 45 0.21 -0.03 -21.99
N GLU A 46 -1.08 0.24 -21.72
CA GLU A 46 -1.91 1.15 -22.52
C GLU A 46 -1.33 2.59 -22.54
N GLU A 47 -0.79 3.05 -21.41
CA GLU A 47 -0.20 4.37 -21.26
C GLU A 47 1.16 4.48 -22.00
N GLU A 48 2.01 3.45 -21.93
CA GLU A 48 3.28 3.39 -22.67
C GLU A 48 3.06 3.43 -24.20
N GLU A 49 1.97 2.83 -24.68
CA GLU A 49 1.54 2.89 -26.09
C GLU A 49 1.02 4.28 -26.50
N GLU A 50 0.18 4.93 -25.68
CA GLU A 50 -0.36 6.29 -25.95
C GLU A 50 0.77 7.33 -26.05
N GLU A 51 1.80 7.22 -25.21
CA GLU A 51 2.92 8.17 -25.18
C GLU A 51 4.01 7.88 -26.22
N GLN A 52 3.81 6.91 -27.12
CA GLN A 52 4.80 6.47 -28.13
C GLN A 52 6.18 6.16 -27.52
N GLY A 53 6.21 5.71 -26.25
CA GLY A 53 7.45 5.50 -25.49
C GLY A 53 8.27 6.75 -25.20
N LYS A 54 7.72 7.96 -25.37
CA LYS A 54 8.41 9.23 -25.14
C LYS A 54 8.37 9.69 -23.69
N GLU A 55 7.29 9.39 -22.98
CA GLU A 55 7.13 9.65 -21.55
C GLU A 55 6.95 8.33 -20.78
N ARG A 56 7.33 8.35 -19.49
CA ARG A 56 7.22 7.19 -18.60
C ARG A 56 6.20 7.50 -17.53
N ASN A 57 5.14 6.71 -17.49
CA ASN A 57 4.13 6.86 -16.45
C ASN A 57 4.56 6.17 -15.16
N GLU A 58 4.78 7.00 -14.15
CA GLU A 58 5.20 6.58 -12.82
C GLU A 58 3.96 6.16 -12.04
N MET A 59 4.02 5.02 -11.35
CA MET A 59 2.86 4.48 -10.63
C MET A 59 3.21 4.15 -9.19
N VAL A 60 2.34 4.59 -8.28
CA VAL A 60 2.33 4.13 -6.88
C VAL A 60 1.02 3.40 -6.63
N VAL A 61 1.11 2.25 -5.99
CA VAL A 61 -0.03 1.44 -5.59
C VAL A 61 -0.19 1.54 -4.08
N VAL A 62 -1.42 1.74 -3.61
CA VAL A 62 -1.76 1.74 -2.18
C VAL A 62 -2.76 0.62 -1.94
N THR A 63 -2.45 -0.30 -1.03
CA THR A 63 -3.33 -1.44 -0.75
C THR A 63 -3.79 -1.45 0.71
N SER A 64 -5.05 -1.84 0.89
CA SER A 64 -5.62 -2.17 2.20
C SER A 64 -5.34 -3.64 2.57
N ALA A 65 -5.65 -3.99 3.82
CA ALA A 65 -5.61 -5.38 4.25
C ALA A 65 -6.59 -6.24 3.44
N ILE A 66 -6.32 -7.55 3.35
CA ILE A 66 -7.27 -8.52 2.80
C ILE A 66 -8.61 -8.39 3.51
N PHE A 67 -9.72 -8.53 2.77
CA PHE A 67 -11.08 -8.34 3.28
C PHE A 67 -11.31 -8.92 4.69
N LYS A 68 -11.85 -8.06 5.57
CA LYS A 68 -12.15 -8.29 7.00
C LYS A 68 -10.95 -8.56 7.92
N VAL A 69 -9.71 -8.60 7.42
CA VAL A 69 -8.55 -8.91 8.28
C VAL A 69 -8.33 -7.84 9.36
N THR A 70 -8.46 -6.56 9.02
CA THR A 70 -8.33 -5.45 9.99
C THR A 70 -9.31 -5.58 11.16
N ASP A 71 -10.57 -5.89 10.88
CA ASP A 71 -11.61 -6.02 11.91
C ASP A 71 -11.32 -7.23 12.82
N ILE A 72 -10.96 -8.38 12.22
CA ILE A 72 -10.63 -9.59 12.97
C ILE A 72 -9.37 -9.39 13.84
N LEU A 73 -8.38 -8.63 13.37
CA LEU A 73 -7.19 -8.26 14.16
C LEU A 73 -7.57 -7.44 15.39
N HIS A 74 -8.45 -6.45 15.22
CA HIS A 74 -8.99 -5.63 16.31
C HIS A 74 -9.71 -6.49 17.35
N GLU A 75 -10.66 -7.31 16.90
CA GLU A 75 -11.47 -8.18 17.75
C GLU A 75 -10.61 -9.20 18.49
N SER A 76 -9.64 -9.81 17.80
CA SER A 76 -8.76 -10.83 18.38
C SER A 76 -7.81 -10.23 19.42
N ALA A 77 -7.23 -9.06 19.16
CA ALA A 77 -6.38 -8.37 20.13
C ALA A 77 -7.15 -8.05 21.42
N ALA A 78 -8.36 -7.50 21.29
CA ALA A 78 -9.21 -7.18 22.44
C ALA A 78 -9.62 -8.43 23.23
N ARG A 79 -9.98 -9.51 22.52
CA ARG A 79 -10.33 -10.80 23.14
C ARG A 79 -9.15 -11.40 23.90
N VAL A 80 -7.97 -11.43 23.28
CA VAL A 80 -6.76 -12.02 23.89
C VAL A 80 -6.35 -11.25 25.14
N ALA A 81 -6.39 -9.92 25.11
CA ALA A 81 -6.11 -9.09 26.29
C ALA A 81 -7.09 -9.35 27.45
N LYS A 82 -8.37 -9.55 27.13
CA LYS A 82 -9.41 -9.77 28.15
C LYS A 82 -9.37 -11.18 28.75
N GLU A 83 -9.13 -12.19 27.94
CA GLU A 83 -9.25 -13.59 28.36
C GLU A 83 -7.93 -14.19 28.88
N GLY A 84 -6.77 -13.62 28.51
CA GLY A 84 -5.46 -14.16 28.88
C GLY A 84 -5.15 -15.54 28.30
N ASN A 85 -5.87 -15.95 27.25
CA ASN A 85 -5.73 -17.27 26.65
C ASN A 85 -4.69 -17.27 25.53
N VAL A 86 -3.46 -17.69 25.86
CA VAL A 86 -2.33 -17.81 24.93
C VAL A 86 -2.62 -18.78 23.77
N GLU A 87 -3.33 -19.89 24.01
CA GLU A 87 -3.60 -20.86 22.95
C GLU A 87 -4.55 -20.28 21.88
N LYS A 88 -5.57 -19.52 22.29
CA LYS A 88 -6.43 -18.79 21.34
C LYS A 88 -5.67 -17.76 20.51
N ALA A 89 -4.63 -17.14 21.06
CA ALA A 89 -3.76 -16.23 20.31
C ALA A 89 -2.97 -16.97 19.22
N LYS A 90 -2.41 -18.13 19.55
CA LYS A 90 -1.68 -18.99 18.59
C LYS A 90 -2.59 -19.54 17.50
N GLU A 91 -3.79 -19.97 17.86
CA GLU A 91 -4.80 -20.44 16.90
C GLU A 91 -5.15 -19.33 15.89
N PHE A 92 -5.43 -18.13 16.38
CA PHE A 92 -5.70 -16.97 15.53
C PHE A 92 -4.54 -16.67 14.57
N VAL A 93 -3.30 -16.65 15.07
CA VAL A 93 -2.10 -16.43 14.24
C VAL A 93 -1.99 -17.51 13.15
N LYS A 94 -2.24 -18.78 13.49
CA LYS A 94 -2.21 -19.91 12.55
C LYS A 94 -3.25 -19.75 11.46
N GLU A 95 -4.47 -19.35 11.80
CA GLU A 95 -5.55 -19.08 10.83
C GLU A 95 -5.19 -17.91 9.91
N LEU A 96 -4.67 -16.82 10.48
CA LEU A 96 -4.28 -15.65 9.72
C LEU A 96 -3.14 -15.99 8.75
N LYS A 97 -2.12 -16.72 9.21
CA LYS A 97 -1.03 -17.22 8.37
C LYS A 97 -1.57 -18.04 7.20
N LYS A 98 -2.43 -19.02 7.48
CA LYS A 98 -3.02 -19.89 6.44
C LYS A 98 -3.78 -19.06 5.40
N LYS A 99 -4.60 -18.09 5.83
CA LYS A 99 -5.35 -17.21 4.92
C LYS A 99 -4.42 -16.46 3.96
N HIS A 100 -3.31 -15.92 4.45
CA HIS A 100 -2.36 -15.16 3.63
C HIS A 100 -1.49 -16.07 2.74
N GLU A 101 -1.06 -17.24 3.24
CA GLU A 101 -0.31 -18.21 2.42
C GLU A 101 -1.15 -18.77 1.27
N VAL A 102 -2.46 -18.97 1.49
CA VAL A 102 -3.41 -19.35 0.43
C VAL A 102 -3.55 -18.23 -0.59
N ALA A 103 -3.84 -17.01 -0.16
CA ALA A 103 -3.95 -15.86 -1.07
C ALA A 103 -2.66 -15.64 -1.89
N ALA A 104 -1.49 -15.80 -1.28
CA ALA A 104 -0.21 -15.72 -1.98
C ALA A 104 -0.07 -16.83 -3.03
N SER A 105 -0.42 -18.08 -2.69
CA SER A 105 -0.31 -19.22 -3.60
C SER A 105 -1.26 -19.13 -4.80
N GLU A 106 -2.42 -18.52 -4.61
CA GLU A 106 -3.40 -18.28 -5.66
C GLU A 106 -3.01 -17.13 -6.59
N ALA A 107 -2.36 -16.09 -6.04
CA ALA A 107 -2.04 -14.88 -6.78
C ALA A 107 -0.69 -14.93 -7.50
N ILE A 108 0.34 -15.53 -6.90
CA ILE A 108 1.73 -15.46 -7.37
C ILE A 108 2.05 -16.71 -8.19
N GLY A 109 2.25 -16.52 -9.50
CA GLY A 109 2.55 -17.62 -10.43
C GLY A 109 4.02 -18.05 -10.45
N ASP A 110 4.94 -17.17 -10.05
CA ASP A 110 6.38 -17.46 -9.99
C ASP A 110 6.73 -18.13 -8.65
N GLU A 111 7.32 -19.32 -8.71
CA GLU A 111 7.62 -20.14 -7.53
C GLU A 111 8.71 -19.51 -6.64
N HIS A 112 9.70 -18.84 -7.22
CA HIS A 112 10.75 -18.18 -6.45
C HIS A 112 10.18 -17.00 -5.65
N VAL A 113 9.41 -16.13 -6.32
CA VAL A 113 8.72 -15.00 -5.70
C VAL A 113 7.75 -15.48 -4.63
N LEU A 114 6.97 -16.52 -4.91
CA LEU A 114 6.04 -17.11 -3.93
C LEU A 114 6.75 -17.58 -2.67
N ASN A 115 7.91 -18.22 -2.81
CA ASN A 115 8.70 -18.70 -1.67
C ASN A 115 9.27 -17.54 -0.83
N VAL A 116 9.72 -16.47 -1.47
CA VAL A 116 10.16 -15.24 -0.80
C VAL A 116 9.00 -14.62 -0.01
N VAL A 117 7.84 -14.42 -0.63
CA VAL A 117 6.66 -13.84 0.02
C VAL A 117 6.15 -14.72 1.18
N LYS A 118 6.09 -16.05 1.00
CA LYS A 118 5.72 -16.97 2.09
C LYS A 118 6.70 -16.95 3.25
N LYS A 119 7.99 -16.75 3.00
CA LYS A 119 8.99 -16.57 4.06
C LYS A 119 8.69 -15.29 4.84
N GLU A 120 8.46 -14.18 4.15
CA GLU A 120 8.14 -12.90 4.77
C GLU A 120 6.83 -12.97 5.59
N ILE A 121 5.78 -13.61 5.07
CA ILE A 121 4.52 -13.87 5.81
C ILE A 121 4.83 -14.59 7.12
N ARG A 122 5.62 -15.67 7.08
CA ARG A 122 5.98 -16.46 8.27
C ARG A 122 6.73 -15.65 9.32
N GLU A 123 7.65 -14.78 8.90
CA GLU A 123 8.39 -13.90 9.79
C GLU A 123 7.47 -12.86 10.47
N ARG A 124 6.61 -12.21 9.69
CA ARG A 124 5.65 -11.21 10.20
C ARG A 124 4.61 -11.81 11.14
N VAL A 125 4.03 -12.97 10.81
CA VAL A 125 3.07 -13.62 11.72
C VAL A 125 3.74 -14.10 13.01
N GLY A 126 5.01 -14.53 12.96
CA GLY A 126 5.77 -14.88 14.16
C GLY A 126 6.08 -13.67 15.05
N GLU A 127 6.31 -12.50 14.45
CA GLU A 127 6.43 -11.23 15.16
C GLU A 127 5.10 -10.84 15.84
N MET A 128 3.98 -10.94 15.11
CA MET A 128 2.63 -10.68 15.63
C MET A 128 2.27 -11.63 16.78
N GLU A 129 2.62 -12.91 16.67
CA GLU A 129 2.38 -13.92 17.70
C GLU A 129 3.03 -13.54 19.02
N LYS A 130 4.30 -13.13 19.00
CA LYS A 130 5.03 -12.68 20.19
C LYS A 130 4.32 -11.51 20.87
N ALA A 131 3.85 -10.54 20.08
CA ALA A 131 3.13 -9.38 20.60
C ALA A 131 1.77 -9.77 21.21
N LEU A 132 1.00 -10.62 20.53
CA LEU A 132 -0.28 -11.13 21.06
C LEU A 132 -0.11 -11.96 22.33
N ILE A 133 0.96 -12.78 22.43
CA ILE A 133 1.30 -13.50 23.65
C ILE A 133 1.61 -12.51 24.79
N GLY A 134 2.40 -11.47 24.53
CA GLY A 134 2.68 -10.42 25.52
C GLY A 134 1.42 -9.73 26.01
N ILE A 135 0.53 -9.34 25.09
CA ILE A 135 -0.80 -8.75 25.40
C ILE A 135 -1.64 -9.72 26.25
N SER A 136 -1.65 -11.00 25.89
CA SER A 136 -2.37 -12.06 26.61
C SER A 136 -1.89 -12.21 28.06
N LEU A 137 -0.56 -12.28 28.25
CA LEU A 137 0.05 -12.50 29.56
C LEU A 137 -0.09 -11.29 30.49
N LEU A 138 -0.02 -10.07 29.95
CA LEU A 138 -0.19 -8.84 30.72
C LEU A 138 -1.66 -8.51 30.99
N GLY A 139 -2.58 -8.99 30.15
CA GLY A 139 -3.99 -8.64 30.22
C GLY A 139 -4.27 -7.19 29.83
N GLU A 140 -3.35 -6.56 29.08
CA GLU A 140 -3.41 -5.13 28.75
C GLU A 140 -3.26 -4.90 27.24
N LEU A 141 -4.17 -4.11 26.68
CA LEU A 141 -4.14 -3.67 25.29
C LEU A 141 -4.12 -2.14 25.21
N THR A 142 -2.92 -1.57 25.11
CA THR A 142 -2.75 -0.14 24.86
C THR A 142 -3.10 0.22 23.42
N ALA A 143 -3.42 1.48 23.15
CA ALA A 143 -3.65 1.97 21.79
C ALA A 143 -2.43 1.75 20.88
N ARG A 144 -1.22 1.93 21.41
CA ARG A 144 0.04 1.63 20.71
C ARG A 144 0.15 0.15 20.32
N SER A 145 -0.14 -0.75 21.25
CA SER A 145 -0.13 -2.20 20.98
C SER A 145 -1.19 -2.57 19.95
N LEU A 146 -2.36 -1.93 19.98
CA LEU A 146 -3.43 -2.17 19.03
C LEU A 146 -3.06 -1.71 17.61
N ASP A 147 -2.49 -0.51 17.46
CA ASP A 147 -1.95 -0.04 16.18
C ASP A 147 -0.95 -1.01 15.58
N TYR A 148 -0.04 -1.50 16.42
CA TYR A 148 0.94 -2.49 16.02
C TYR A 148 0.30 -3.80 15.53
N ILE A 149 -0.67 -4.37 16.25
CA ILE A 149 -1.36 -5.59 15.83
C ILE A 149 -2.17 -5.37 14.54
N VAL A 150 -2.91 -4.27 14.44
CA VAL A 150 -3.79 -4.03 13.29
C VAL A 150 -2.97 -3.73 12.03
N SER A 151 -1.76 -3.18 12.16
CA SER A 151 -0.84 -2.94 11.05
C SER A 151 -0.51 -4.21 10.25
N PHE A 152 -0.55 -5.39 10.88
CA PHE A 152 -0.25 -6.65 10.21
C PHE A 152 -1.19 -6.96 9.06
N GLY A 153 -2.42 -6.41 9.06
CA GLY A 153 -3.36 -6.62 7.96
C GLY A 153 -2.79 -6.17 6.61
N GLU A 154 -2.21 -4.97 6.55
CA GLU A 154 -1.60 -4.45 5.33
C GLU A 154 -0.15 -4.87 5.16
N ARG A 155 0.61 -5.02 6.26
CA ARG A 155 1.99 -5.53 6.20
C ARG A 155 2.06 -6.97 5.69
N LEU A 156 0.97 -7.73 5.75
CA LEU A 156 0.84 -9.04 5.12
C LEU A 156 0.26 -8.96 3.70
N ALA A 157 -0.60 -7.99 3.40
CA ALA A 157 -1.23 -7.85 2.08
C ALA A 157 -0.31 -7.20 1.02
N ALA A 158 0.46 -6.18 1.38
CA ALA A 158 1.33 -5.46 0.47
C ALA A 158 2.42 -6.33 -0.17
N PRO A 159 3.12 -7.21 0.58
CA PRO A 159 4.09 -8.14 -0.02
C PRO A 159 3.46 -9.11 -1.01
N ILE A 160 2.22 -9.54 -0.76
CA ILE A 160 1.51 -10.44 -1.68
C ILE A 160 1.25 -9.72 -3.01
N LEU A 161 0.68 -8.51 -2.98
CA LEU A 161 0.41 -7.75 -4.19
C LEU A 161 1.70 -7.37 -4.95
N ALA A 162 2.76 -6.96 -4.25
CA ALA A 162 4.06 -6.70 -4.87
C ALA A 162 4.65 -7.96 -5.52
N GLY A 163 4.60 -9.10 -4.83
CA GLY A 163 5.03 -10.40 -5.38
C GLY A 163 4.20 -10.84 -6.58
N THR A 164 2.88 -10.56 -6.58
CA THR A 164 2.03 -10.83 -7.74
C THR A 164 2.46 -10.00 -8.95
N LEU A 165 2.72 -8.70 -8.77
CA LEU A 165 3.24 -7.82 -9.82
C LEU A 165 4.60 -8.30 -10.34
N GLN A 166 5.51 -8.70 -9.45
CA GLN A 166 6.80 -9.31 -9.82
C GLN A 166 6.62 -10.58 -10.66
N SER A 167 5.69 -11.46 -10.28
CA SER A 167 5.43 -12.71 -10.99
C SER A 167 4.89 -12.53 -12.42
N ILE A 168 4.37 -11.34 -12.75
CA ILE A 168 3.89 -11.00 -14.10
C ILE A 168 4.85 -10.07 -14.86
N GLY A 169 6.09 -9.93 -14.35
CA GLY A 169 7.20 -9.22 -15.01
C GLY A 169 7.32 -7.74 -14.66
N MET A 170 6.62 -7.24 -13.64
CA MET A 170 6.71 -5.84 -13.22
C MET A 170 7.68 -5.66 -12.04
N ASP A 171 8.57 -4.66 -12.11
CA ASP A 171 9.45 -4.34 -10.97
C ASP A 171 8.66 -3.60 -9.89
N ALA A 172 8.18 -4.35 -8.89
CA ALA A 172 7.42 -3.82 -7.77
C ALA A 172 8.16 -4.02 -6.44
N VAL A 173 7.97 -3.11 -5.50
CA VAL A 173 8.49 -3.20 -4.12
C VAL A 173 7.40 -2.83 -3.14
N HIS A 174 7.24 -3.57 -2.05
CA HIS A 174 6.28 -3.20 -1.01
C HIS A 174 6.93 -2.29 0.04
N LEU A 175 6.14 -1.38 0.60
CA LEU A 175 6.56 -0.44 1.64
C LEU A 175 5.49 -0.39 2.75
N THR A 176 5.94 -0.29 4.00
CA THR A 176 5.04 0.18 5.06
C THR A 176 4.76 1.67 4.90
N GLY A 177 3.79 2.22 5.65
CA GLY A 177 3.56 3.66 5.67
C GLY A 177 4.79 4.45 6.12
N GLY A 178 5.49 3.96 7.14
CA GLY A 178 6.76 4.53 7.62
C GLY A 178 7.85 4.50 6.56
N ASP A 179 8.04 3.37 5.87
CA ASP A 179 9.02 3.24 4.78
C ASP A 179 8.73 4.22 3.63
N ALA A 180 7.45 4.46 3.36
CA ALA A 180 6.97 5.44 2.39
C ALA A 180 7.04 6.89 2.88
N GLY A 181 7.52 7.14 4.11
CA GLY A 181 7.72 8.49 4.67
C GLY A 181 6.51 9.11 5.37
N ILE A 182 5.47 8.33 5.67
CA ILE A 182 4.27 8.81 6.36
C ILE A 182 4.57 8.95 7.85
N ILE A 183 5.12 10.10 8.23
CA ILE A 183 5.52 10.40 9.61
C ILE A 183 4.36 11.04 10.37
N THR A 184 3.97 10.46 11.50
CA THR A 184 2.80 10.89 12.29
C THR A 184 3.17 11.29 13.72
N ASN A 185 2.22 11.94 14.41
CA ASN A 185 2.27 12.11 15.86
C ASN A 185 2.00 10.77 16.60
N GLU A 186 1.98 10.80 17.93
CA GLU A 186 1.79 9.62 18.80
C GLU A 186 0.30 9.41 19.20
N ASP A 187 -0.66 9.99 18.47
CA ASP A 187 -2.10 9.83 18.73
C ASP A 187 -2.59 8.48 18.18
N TYR A 188 -2.12 7.38 18.77
CA TYR A 188 -2.39 6.01 18.32
C TYR A 188 -3.89 5.74 18.08
N GLY A 189 -4.19 5.03 16.99
CA GLY A 189 -5.56 4.77 16.52
C GLY A 189 -6.16 5.85 15.63
N ASN A 190 -5.63 7.08 15.66
CA ASN A 190 -6.08 8.20 14.82
C ASN A 190 -4.95 9.21 14.58
N ALA A 191 -3.75 8.72 14.31
CA ALA A 191 -2.56 9.54 14.25
C ALA A 191 -2.66 10.55 13.10
N GLN A 192 -2.13 11.75 13.32
CA GLN A 192 -2.13 12.83 12.35
C GLN A 192 -0.73 12.99 11.74
N LEU A 193 -0.70 13.36 10.47
CA LEU A 193 0.54 13.59 9.75
C LEU A 193 1.33 14.74 10.39
N MET A 194 2.64 14.55 10.58
CA MET A 194 3.52 15.61 11.05
C MET A 194 3.82 16.60 9.93
N ARG A 195 4.00 17.87 10.30
CA ARG A 195 4.52 18.89 9.38
C ARG A 195 5.86 18.44 8.79
N GLY A 196 5.97 18.49 7.46
CA GLY A 196 7.18 18.10 6.72
C GLY A 196 7.19 16.65 6.25
N ALA A 197 6.11 15.90 6.49
CA ALA A 197 6.03 14.51 6.04
C ALA A 197 5.89 14.42 4.52
N GLU A 198 5.32 15.41 3.85
CA GLU A 198 5.20 15.46 2.39
C GLU A 198 6.57 15.43 1.70
N GLU A 199 7.54 16.19 2.20
CA GLU A 199 8.92 16.16 1.71
C GLU A 199 9.59 14.81 1.98
N THR A 200 9.28 14.20 3.13
CA THR A 200 9.79 12.86 3.48
C THR A 200 9.22 11.80 2.55
N ILE A 201 7.91 11.83 2.29
CA ILE A 201 7.24 10.93 1.34
C ILE A 201 7.88 11.07 -0.04
N ARG A 202 8.07 12.30 -0.52
CA ARG A 202 8.74 12.57 -1.79
C ARG A 202 10.14 11.99 -1.80
N ALA A 203 10.95 12.21 -0.77
CA ALA A 203 12.32 11.73 -0.69
C ALA A 203 12.42 10.18 -0.67
N ARG A 204 11.39 9.48 -0.18
CA ARG A 204 11.33 8.01 -0.15
C ARG A 204 10.80 7.41 -1.44
N ILE A 205 9.76 8.01 -2.02
CA ILE A 205 9.05 7.47 -3.19
C ILE A 205 9.74 7.83 -4.50
N MET A 206 10.24 9.07 -4.66
CA MET A 206 10.82 9.52 -5.93
C MET A 206 11.97 8.65 -6.43
N PRO A 207 12.96 8.25 -5.59
CA PRO A 207 14.04 7.39 -6.07
C PRO A 207 13.56 6.05 -6.60
N LEU A 208 12.44 5.51 -6.11
CA LEU A 208 11.88 4.25 -6.61
C LEU A 208 11.25 4.46 -7.99
N LEU A 209 10.50 5.54 -8.17
CA LEU A 209 9.87 5.90 -9.43
C LEU A 209 10.91 6.24 -10.51
N ASP A 210 11.97 6.97 -10.14
CA ASP A 210 13.10 7.29 -11.03
C ASP A 210 13.79 6.02 -11.56
N ASN A 211 13.76 4.94 -10.78
CA ASN A 211 14.27 3.61 -11.16
C ASN A 211 13.20 2.68 -11.76
N ASN A 212 12.06 3.23 -12.21
CA ASN A 212 10.94 2.51 -12.83
C ASN A 212 10.33 1.39 -11.96
N LYS A 213 10.48 1.48 -10.63
CA LYS A 213 9.83 0.57 -9.69
C LYS A 213 8.40 1.03 -9.42
N ILE A 214 7.54 0.07 -9.06
CA ILE A 214 6.17 0.31 -8.59
C ILE A 214 6.14 0.12 -7.07
N PRO A 215 6.09 1.21 -6.28
CA PRO A 215 5.91 1.10 -4.83
C PRO A 215 4.49 0.63 -4.51
N VAL A 216 4.36 -0.42 -3.71
CA VAL A 216 3.11 -0.95 -3.16
C VAL A 216 3.05 -0.63 -1.67
N VAL A 217 2.39 0.47 -1.32
CA VAL A 217 2.37 1.03 0.03
C VAL A 217 1.18 0.50 0.84
N SER A 218 1.42 0.12 2.10
CA SER A 218 0.35 -0.14 3.08
C SER A 218 -0.40 1.16 3.42
N GLY A 219 -1.70 1.23 3.11
CA GLY A 219 -2.43 2.49 3.18
C GLY A 219 -2.83 3.01 4.57
N TYR A 220 -3.06 2.19 5.56
CA TYR A 220 -3.64 2.54 6.87
C TYR A 220 -2.60 2.97 7.90
N THR A 221 -1.33 2.62 7.67
CA THR A 221 -0.26 2.77 8.65
C THR A 221 0.59 4.02 8.40
N GLY A 222 1.23 4.49 9.47
CA GLY A 222 2.30 5.48 9.46
C GLY A 222 3.32 5.12 10.53
N GLU A 223 4.23 6.05 10.82
CA GLU A 223 5.26 5.85 11.83
C GLU A 223 5.58 7.14 12.58
N THR A 224 5.82 7.06 13.88
CA THR A 224 6.34 8.20 14.64
C THR A 224 7.79 8.47 14.24
N LYS A 225 8.31 9.68 14.57
CA LYS A 225 9.74 9.99 14.39
C LYS A 225 10.71 9.01 15.08
N LYS A 226 10.24 8.22 16.04
CA LYS A 226 11.03 7.23 16.77
C LYS A 226 10.96 5.84 16.16
N GLY A 227 10.30 5.68 15.02
CA GLY A 227 10.17 4.37 14.38
C GLY A 227 9.04 3.50 14.97
N ILE A 228 7.99 4.11 15.52
CA ILE A 228 6.88 3.37 16.14
C ILE A 228 5.68 3.40 15.20
N ILE A 229 5.16 2.22 14.83
CA ILE A 229 3.97 2.08 13.99
C ILE A 229 2.78 2.81 14.61
N THR A 230 2.05 3.53 13.76
CA THR A 230 0.79 4.18 14.07
C THR A 230 -0.25 3.83 13.01
N THR A 231 -1.52 4.08 13.33
CA THR A 231 -2.61 4.01 12.36
C THR A 231 -3.34 5.34 12.24
N LEU A 232 -3.84 5.63 11.04
CA LEU A 232 -4.41 6.94 10.68
C LEU A 232 -5.93 7.03 10.91
N GLY A 233 -6.50 6.07 11.62
CA GLY A 233 -7.94 6.00 11.84
C GLY A 233 -8.76 5.63 10.60
N ARG A 234 -10.09 5.56 10.77
CA ARG A 234 -11.00 5.08 9.71
C ARG A 234 -10.81 5.85 8.41
N GLY A 235 -10.61 5.10 7.32
CA GLY A 235 -10.33 5.70 6.01
C GLY A 235 -8.86 6.05 5.77
N GLY A 236 -7.95 5.71 6.69
CA GLY A 236 -6.51 5.98 6.58
C GLY A 236 -5.89 5.59 5.25
N SER A 237 -6.26 4.43 4.67
CA SER A 237 -5.78 4.02 3.34
C SER A 237 -6.14 4.96 2.20
N TYR A 238 -7.24 5.71 2.31
CA TYR A 238 -7.56 6.77 1.36
C TYR A 238 -6.76 8.04 1.64
N TYR A 239 -6.62 8.40 2.92
CA TYR A 239 -5.84 9.55 3.33
C TYR A 239 -4.38 9.43 2.87
N ASN A 240 -3.72 8.29 3.08
CA ASN A 240 -2.36 8.06 2.58
C ASN A 240 -2.25 8.12 1.06
N ALA A 241 -3.21 7.59 0.32
CA ALA A 241 -3.21 7.72 -1.13
C ALA A 241 -3.30 9.19 -1.58
N THR A 242 -4.09 10.01 -0.87
CA THR A 242 -4.14 11.46 -1.12
C THR A 242 -2.86 12.19 -0.72
N LEU A 243 -2.17 11.77 0.34
CA LEU A 243 -0.90 12.37 0.77
C LEU A 243 0.24 12.05 -0.20
N ILE A 244 0.35 10.80 -0.62
CA ILE A 244 1.31 10.36 -1.65
C ILE A 244 1.07 11.12 -2.96
N TRP A 245 -0.20 11.35 -3.31
CA TRP A 245 -0.56 12.18 -4.45
C TRP A 245 -0.24 13.68 -4.22
N GLY A 246 -0.47 14.20 -3.01
CA GLY A 246 -0.32 15.61 -2.65
C GLY A 246 1.12 16.12 -2.54
N GLY A 247 2.07 15.28 -2.09
CA GLY A 247 3.52 15.59 -2.02
C GLY A 247 4.19 15.89 -3.38
N ARG A 248 3.40 15.82 -4.46
CA ARG A 248 3.80 15.92 -5.86
C ARG A 248 4.16 17.32 -6.35
N GLY A 249 3.54 18.38 -5.83
CA GLY A 249 3.73 19.72 -6.40
C GLY A 249 3.39 19.84 -7.91
N GLY A 250 2.42 19.07 -8.43
CA GLY A 250 1.70 19.38 -9.69
C GLY A 250 1.41 18.22 -10.67
N GLY A 251 0.20 18.23 -11.26
CA GLY A 251 -0.26 17.58 -12.51
C GLY A 251 -0.27 16.04 -12.63
N GLY A 252 -1.33 15.34 -12.22
CA GLY A 252 -1.57 13.89 -12.34
C GLY A 252 -2.90 13.50 -11.69
N GLY A 253 -3.26 12.23 -11.58
CA GLY A 253 -4.55 11.84 -10.96
C GLY A 253 -4.47 10.68 -9.97
N LEU A 254 -5.58 10.48 -9.26
CA LEU A 254 -5.74 9.51 -8.19
C LEU A 254 -6.90 8.58 -8.57
N VAL A 255 -6.60 7.30 -8.62
CA VAL A 255 -7.46 6.24 -9.15
C VAL A 255 -7.85 5.28 -8.03
N TRP A 256 -9.12 4.88 -8.01
CA TRP A 256 -9.70 4.08 -6.93
C TRP A 256 -10.38 2.83 -7.49
N GLY A 257 -10.03 1.67 -6.95
CA GLY A 257 -10.78 0.42 -7.15
C GLY A 257 -11.78 0.17 -6.02
N LYS A 258 -13.07 0.10 -6.34
CA LYS A 258 -14.08 -0.65 -5.55
C LYS A 258 -14.39 -1.96 -6.31
N SER A 259 -15.09 -2.89 -5.68
CA SER A 259 -15.58 -4.09 -6.35
C SER A 259 -17.11 -4.16 -6.25
N GLU A 260 -17.82 -4.10 -7.38
CA GLU A 260 -18.98 -4.92 -7.78
C GLU A 260 -19.51 -4.58 -9.21
N GLY A 261 -19.09 -5.40 -10.20
CA GLY A 261 -19.77 -5.63 -11.49
C GLY A 261 -20.40 -4.42 -12.21
N GLY A 262 -19.63 -3.67 -13.01
CA GLY A 262 -20.18 -2.63 -13.88
C GLY A 262 -19.21 -2.13 -14.96
N LYS A 263 -19.75 -1.55 -16.05
CA LYS A 263 -19.02 -1.14 -17.29
C LYS A 263 -18.14 0.13 -17.11
N ARG A 264 -17.14 0.28 -18.01
CA ARG A 264 -16.18 1.40 -18.16
C ARG A 264 -16.87 2.79 -18.15
N GLY A 265 -16.37 3.73 -17.35
CA GLY A 265 -16.73 5.15 -17.40
C GLY A 265 -15.65 5.99 -18.09
N ASP A 266 -16.05 7.00 -18.85
CA ASP A 266 -15.18 7.85 -19.69
C ASP A 266 -14.44 8.93 -18.84
N PRO A 267 -13.16 9.24 -19.10
CA PRO A 267 -12.41 10.24 -18.33
C PRO A 267 -13.01 11.65 -18.49
N GLN A 268 -13.28 12.35 -17.38
CA GLN A 268 -13.68 13.76 -17.45
C GLN A 268 -12.45 14.68 -17.59
N LYS A 269 -12.54 15.64 -18.52
CA LYS A 269 -11.55 16.72 -18.66
C LYS A 269 -11.65 17.68 -17.48
N GLY A 270 -10.51 17.93 -16.83
CA GLY A 270 -10.39 18.99 -15.83
C GLY A 270 -10.50 20.39 -16.45
N LYS A 271 -10.70 21.41 -15.60
CA LYS A 271 -10.65 22.83 -16.02
C LYS A 271 -9.29 23.26 -16.60
N ASP A 272 -8.25 22.47 -16.37
CA ASP A 272 -6.89 22.62 -16.89
C ASP A 272 -6.67 21.91 -18.24
N GLY A 273 -7.71 21.32 -18.83
CA GLY A 273 -7.64 20.60 -20.10
C GLY A 273 -7.01 19.23 -20.04
N ARG A 274 -6.45 18.80 -18.89
CA ARG A 274 -5.81 17.49 -18.72
C ARG A 274 -6.86 16.41 -18.45
N LYS A 275 -6.69 15.22 -19.05
CA LYS A 275 -7.48 14.02 -18.69
C LYS A 275 -7.24 13.76 -17.20
N LYS A 276 -8.28 13.82 -16.37
CA LYS A 276 -8.18 13.30 -15.01
C LYS A 276 -8.37 11.79 -15.10
N PRO A 277 -7.39 10.96 -14.74
CA PRO A 277 -7.63 9.54 -14.62
C PRO A 277 -8.62 9.36 -13.45
N TYR A 278 -9.88 9.15 -13.83
CA TYR A 278 -10.99 8.90 -12.94
C TYR A 278 -11.42 7.47 -13.23
N ILE A 279 -11.08 6.55 -12.34
CA ILE A 279 -11.78 5.26 -12.30
C ILE A 279 -12.95 5.47 -11.35
N SER A 280 -14.12 5.76 -11.91
CA SER A 280 -15.37 5.53 -11.20
C SER A 280 -15.48 4.04 -10.94
N HIS A 281 -15.86 3.70 -9.70
CA HIS A 281 -16.25 2.40 -9.20
C HIS A 281 -16.49 1.33 -10.27
N LEU A 282 -15.68 0.27 -10.20
CA LEU A 282 -16.15 -1.08 -10.51
C LEU A 282 -16.91 -1.63 -9.33
#